data_AF-A0A395D236-F1
#
_entry.id   AF-A0A395D236-F1
#
_cell.length_a   1.000
_cell.length_b   1.000
_cell.length_c   1.000
_cell.angle_alpha   90.00
_cell.angle_beta   90.00
_cell.angle_gamma   90.00
#
_symmetry.space_group_name_H-M   'P 1'
#
loop_
_entity.id
_entity.type
_entity.pdbx_description
1 polymer ?
#
loop_
_entity_poly.entity_id
_entity_poly.type
_entity_poly.pdbx_seq_one_letter_code
_entity_poly.pdbx_strand_id
1 'polypeptide(L)'
;MKELLSRFFDYKRIKAKVWYLPIMLLMPVVAFLSYGLTGLMGPPLPTPHFPIFLLPGFFLVAVVAALGEELGWSGYVIDPSQDRWNALIAAVLVGLVWAVWHWVALIQAHRPPAWIAWWSVGAVARRVLIV
;
A
#
# COMPACT_ATOMS: atom_id res chain seq x y z
N MET A 1 -20.68 10.16 -6.30
CA MET A 1 -19.79 10.64 -5.20
C MET A 1 -20.24 10.15 -3.83
N LYS A 2 -21.50 10.34 -3.42
CA LYS A 2 -22.02 9.80 -2.14
C LYS A 2 -21.85 8.28 -2.00
N GLU A 3 -22.15 7.52 -3.06
CA GLU A 3 -21.98 6.06 -3.08
C GLU A 3 -20.51 5.61 -3.03
N LEU A 4 -19.59 6.40 -3.59
CA LEU A 4 -18.16 6.09 -3.54
C LEU A 4 -17.63 6.31 -2.12
N LEU A 5 -18.00 7.42 -1.49
CA LEU A 5 -17.63 7.73 -0.11
C LEU A 5 -18.21 6.72 0.89
N SER A 6 -19.41 6.20 0.65
CA SER A 6 -20.01 5.20 1.54
C SER A 6 -19.27 3.87 1.52
N ARG A 7 -18.59 3.52 0.41
CA ARG A 7 -17.76 2.31 0.33
C ARG A 7 -16.62 2.29 1.35
N PHE A 8 -16.13 3.45 1.79
CA PHE A 8 -15.09 3.52 2.83
C PHE A 8 -15.57 2.97 4.18
N PHE A 9 -16.82 3.27 4.55
CA PHE A 9 -17.40 2.84 5.83
C PHE A 9 -18.05 1.45 5.76
N ASP A 10 -18.00 0.78 4.62
CA ASP A 10 -18.62 -0.53 4.40
C ASP A 10 -17.71 -1.70 4.85
N TYR A 11 -17.20 -1.62 6.08
CA TYR A 11 -16.40 -2.69 6.67
C TYR A 11 -17.20 -3.98 6.89
N LYS A 12 -18.54 -3.88 6.91
CA LYS A 12 -19.47 -5.02 7.04
C LYS A 12 -19.43 -5.96 5.84
N ARG A 13 -18.91 -5.51 4.70
CA ARG A 13 -18.67 -6.35 3.52
C ARG A 13 -17.65 -7.46 3.78
N ILE A 14 -16.75 -7.29 4.76
CA ILE A 14 -15.79 -8.32 5.19
C ILE A 14 -16.50 -9.34 6.09
N LYS A 15 -17.08 -10.38 5.47
CA LYS A 15 -17.83 -11.42 6.19
C LYS A 15 -16.95 -12.31 7.06
N ALA A 16 -15.78 -12.70 6.54
CA ALA A 16 -14.86 -13.58 7.25
C ALA A 16 -13.88 -12.75 8.10
N LYS A 17 -14.10 -12.76 9.43
CA LYS A 17 -13.31 -11.97 10.39
C LYS A 17 -11.81 -12.31 10.41
N VAL A 18 -11.42 -13.48 9.91
CA VAL A 18 -10.01 -13.88 9.78
C VAL A 18 -9.22 -12.88 8.94
N TRP A 19 -9.85 -12.18 7.98
CA TRP A 19 -9.17 -11.20 7.13
C TRP A 19 -8.69 -9.94 7.87
N TYR A 20 -9.23 -9.63 9.04
CA TYR A 20 -8.69 -8.53 9.85
C TYR A 20 -7.25 -8.81 10.30
N LEU A 21 -6.86 -10.08 10.44
CA LEU A 21 -5.52 -10.46 10.84
C LEU A 21 -4.46 -10.06 9.79
N PRO A 22 -4.52 -10.51 8.53
CA PRO A 22 -3.58 -10.05 7.51
C PRO A 22 -3.70 -8.55 7.23
N ILE A 23 -4.90 -7.95 7.27
CA ILE A 23 -5.05 -6.48 7.08
C ILE A 23 -4.22 -5.70 8.11
N MET A 24 -4.24 -6.12 9.37
CA MET A 24 -3.52 -5.42 10.45
C MET A 24 -2.04 -5.82 10.54
N LEU A 25 -1.71 -7.09 10.31
CA LEU A 25 -0.39 -7.62 10.64
C LEU A 25 0.54 -7.77 9.44
N LEU A 26 0.04 -7.81 8.19
CA LEU A 26 0.90 -8.08 7.03
C LEU A 26 2.04 -7.05 6.91
N MET A 27 1.71 -5.76 6.95
CA MET A 27 2.74 -4.71 6.80
C MET A 27 3.70 -4.64 8.00
N PRO A 28 3.24 -4.69 9.28
CA PRO A 28 4.14 -4.81 10.42
C PRO A 28 5.07 -6.02 10.33
N VAL A 29 4.54 -7.21 10.01
CA VAL A 29 5.33 -8.44 9.90
C VAL A 29 6.37 -8.31 8.79
N VAL A 30 5.99 -7.82 7.61
CA VAL A 30 6.94 -7.57 6.51
C VAL A 30 8.05 -6.60 6.94
N ALA A 31 7.71 -5.54 7.67
CA ALA A 31 8.69 -4.58 8.17
C ALA A 31 9.67 -5.20 9.18
N PHE A 32 9.17 -5.96 10.17
CA PHE A 32 10.00 -6.66 11.15
C PHE A 32 10.92 -7.70 10.50
N LEU A 33 10.39 -8.50 9.57
CA LEU A 33 11.18 -9.48 8.83
C LEU A 33 12.25 -8.80 7.98
N SER A 34 11.92 -7.72 7.28
CA SER A 34 12.88 -6.97 6.46
C SER A 34 14.00 -6.36 7.32
N TYR A 35 13.67 -5.81 8.49
CA TYR A 35 14.64 -5.27 9.43
C TYR A 35 15.56 -6.37 9.98
N GLY A 36 14.99 -7.49 10.43
CA GLY A 36 15.74 -8.64 10.96
C GLY A 36 16.68 -9.25 9.92
N LEU A 37 16.19 -9.49 8.70
CA LEU A 37 17.01 -10.02 7.59
C LEU A 37 18.16 -9.08 7.25
N THR A 38 17.92 -7.77 7.23
CA THR A 38 18.97 -6.79 6.96
C THR A 38 20.03 -6.80 8.07
N GLY A 39 19.62 -6.94 9.33
CA GLY A 39 20.55 -7.08 10.46
C GLY A 39 21.42 -8.33 10.38
N LEU A 40 20.88 -9.43 9.86
CA LEU A 40 21.64 -10.67 9.62
C LEU A 40 22.63 -10.54 8.45
N MET A 41 22.40 -9.64 7.50
CA MET A 41 23.25 -9.44 6.32
C MET A 41 24.53 -8.63 6.62
N GLY A 42 24.63 -8.00 7.79
CA GLY A 42 25.84 -7.30 8.25
C GLY A 42 25.89 -5.77 8.10
N PRO A 43 25.06 -5.07 7.29
CA PRO A 43 25.01 -3.62 7.33
C PRO A 43 24.57 -3.10 8.71
N PRO A 44 25.15 -1.98 9.20
CA PRO A 44 24.69 -1.35 10.43
C PRO A 44 23.25 -0.87 10.25
N LEU A 45 22.37 -1.33 11.13
CA LEU A 45 20.98 -0.89 11.14
C LEU A 45 20.86 0.46 11.84
N PRO A 46 20.08 1.40 11.28
CA PRO A 46 19.75 2.62 12.01
C PRO A 46 18.98 2.26 13.28
N THR A 47 19.26 2.98 14.36
CA THR A 47 18.52 2.87 15.62
C THR A 47 17.05 3.25 15.36
N PRO A 48 16.08 2.39 15.70
CA PRO A 48 14.67 2.71 15.55
C PRO A 48 14.29 3.96 16.34
N HIS A 49 13.65 4.92 15.68
CA HIS A 49 13.14 6.13 16.31
C HIS A 49 11.62 6.11 16.30
N PHE A 50 11.01 6.25 17.48
CA PHE A 50 9.55 6.20 17.65
C PHE A 50 9.04 7.56 18.10
N PRO A 51 8.63 8.45 17.18
CA PRO A 51 8.13 9.76 17.52
C PRO A 51 6.68 9.66 18.02
N ILE A 52 6.49 9.14 19.24
CA ILE A 52 5.17 8.81 19.82
C ILE A 52 4.21 10.00 19.77
N PHE A 53 4.71 11.21 20.02
CA PHE A 53 3.91 12.44 19.99
C PHE A 53 3.43 12.85 18.60
N LEU A 54 4.12 12.43 17.53
CA LEU A 54 3.72 12.72 16.15
C LEU A 54 2.79 11.65 15.56
N LEU A 55 2.68 10.48 16.21
CA LEU A 55 1.87 9.36 15.71
C LEU A 55 0.42 9.75 15.36
N PRO A 56 -0.32 10.53 16.19
CA PRO A 56 -1.68 10.90 15.84
C PRO A 56 -1.75 11.74 14.56
N GLY A 57 -0.81 12.66 14.37
CA GLY A 57 -0.72 13.49 13.17
C GLY A 57 -0.42 12.67 11.92
N PHE A 58 0.58 11.78 12.00
CA PHE A 58 0.89 10.87 10.89
C PHE A 58 -0.26 9.93 10.55
N PHE A 59 -0.95 9.41 11.57
CA PHE A 59 -2.12 8.57 11.37
C PHE A 59 -3.22 9.29 10.60
N LEU A 60 -3.56 10.52 11.00
CA LEU A 60 -4.57 11.32 10.32
C LEU A 60 -4.20 11.60 8.85
N VAL A 61 -2.96 12.02 8.61
CA VAL A 61 -2.47 12.28 7.24
C VAL A 61 -2.52 10.99 6.40
N ALA A 62 -2.09 9.86 6.96
CA ALA A 62 -2.11 8.59 6.27
C ALA A 62 -3.53 8.13 5.92
N VAL A 63 -4.49 8.31 6.83
CA VAL A 63 -5.91 7.97 6.58
C VAL A 63 -6.49 8.85 5.48
N VAL A 64 -6.23 10.16 5.49
CA VAL A 64 -6.74 11.08 4.46
C VAL A 64 -6.11 10.79 3.09
N ALA A 65 -4.81 10.51 3.03
CA ALA A 65 -4.14 10.13 1.80
C ALA A 65 -4.68 8.79 1.27
N ALA A 66 -4.77 7.77 2.12
CA ALA A 66 -5.30 6.46 1.76
C ALA A 66 -6.75 6.53 1.30
N LEU A 67 -7.57 7.37 1.94
CA LEU A 67 -8.93 7.66 1.50
C LEU A 67 -8.97 8.19 0.07
N GLY A 68 -8.19 9.24 -0.23
CA GLY A 68 -8.16 9.83 -1.55
C GLY A 68 -7.71 8.85 -2.62
N GLU A 69 -6.67 8.06 -2.33
CA GLU A 69 -6.12 7.10 -3.28
C GLU A 69 -7.03 5.88 -3.46
N GLU A 70 -7.43 5.19 -2.40
CA GLU A 70 -8.13 3.91 -2.50
C GLU A 70 -9.59 4.05 -2.95
N LEU A 71 -10.23 5.19 -2.69
CA LEU A 71 -11.54 5.47 -3.28
C LEU A 71 -11.48 5.54 -4.82
N GLY A 72 -10.39 6.06 -5.38
CA GLY A 72 -10.15 6.05 -6.82
C GLY A 72 -9.76 4.65 -7.31
N TRP A 73 -8.67 4.11 -6.80
CA TRP A 73 -8.10 2.87 -7.34
C TRP A 73 -8.98 1.65 -7.08
N SER A 74 -9.42 1.44 -5.84
CA SER A 74 -10.24 0.28 -5.46
C SER A 74 -11.73 0.56 -5.61
N GLY A 75 -12.17 1.78 -5.27
CA GLY A 75 -13.58 2.14 -5.34
C GLY A 75 -14.13 2.34 -6.75
N TYR A 76 -13.30 2.76 -7.71
CA TYR A 76 -13.73 3.12 -9.06
C TYR A 76 -13.02 2.34 -10.18
N VAL A 77 -11.69 2.15 -10.10
CA VAL A 77 -10.92 1.57 -11.21
C VAL A 77 -10.94 0.04 -11.22
N ILE A 78 -10.88 -0.61 -10.06
CA ILE A 78 -10.71 -2.07 -9.98
C ILE A 78 -11.94 -2.85 -10.46
N ASP A 79 -13.16 -2.55 -9.98
CA ASP A 79 -14.35 -3.34 -10.33
C ASP A 79 -14.53 -3.44 -11.87
N PRO A 80 -14.53 -2.34 -12.66
CA PRO A 80 -14.68 -2.44 -14.12
C PRO A 80 -13.49 -3.12 -14.81
N SER A 81 -12.29 -3.01 -14.22
CA SER A 81 -11.09 -3.65 -14.76
C SER A 81 -11.13 -5.18 -14.56
N GLN A 82 -11.67 -5.64 -13.43
CA GLN A 82 -11.88 -7.06 -13.17
C GLN A 82 -12.95 -7.64 -14.10
N ASP A 83 -14.05 -6.90 -14.34
CA ASP A 83 -15.11 -7.32 -15.25
C ASP A 83 -14.62 -7.48 -16.71
N ARG A 84 -13.69 -6.62 -17.13
CA ARG A 84 -13.12 -6.68 -18.49
C ARG A 84 -12.05 -7.75 -18.66
N TRP A 85 -11.30 -8.04 -17.60
CA TRP A 85 -10.17 -8.96 -17.63
C TRP A 85 -10.33 -10.05 -16.56
N ASN A 86 -9.49 -10.02 -15.53
CA ASN A 86 -9.59 -10.85 -14.34
C ASN A 86 -8.85 -10.14 -13.19
N ALA A 87 -8.96 -10.67 -11.97
CA ALA A 87 -8.34 -10.08 -10.77
C ALA A 87 -6.83 -9.85 -10.91
N LEU A 88 -6.08 -10.84 -11.42
CA LEU A 88 -4.63 -10.74 -11.53
C LEU A 88 -4.20 -9.67 -12.54
N ILE A 89 -4.81 -9.67 -13.73
CA ILE A 89 -4.50 -8.68 -14.78
C ILE A 89 -4.87 -7.28 -14.32
N ALA A 90 -6.07 -7.11 -13.74
CA ALA A 90 -6.51 -5.82 -13.20
C ALA A 90 -5.57 -5.32 -12.10
N ALA A 91 -5.15 -6.18 -11.17
CA ALA A 91 -4.23 -5.81 -10.10
C ALA A 91 -2.86 -5.40 -10.61
N VAL A 92 -2.29 -6.14 -11.56
CA VAL A 92 -0.99 -5.82 -12.16
C VAL A 92 -1.05 -4.49 -12.91
N LEU A 93 -2.08 -4.28 -13.73
CA LEU A 93 -2.24 -3.03 -14.49
C LEU A 93 -2.40 -1.82 -13.57
N VAL A 94 -3.30 -1.89 -12.59
CA VAL A 94 -3.47 -0.80 -11.62
C VAL A 94 -2.20 -0.59 -10.80
N GLY A 95 -1.51 -1.66 -10.40
CA GLY A 95 -0.24 -1.56 -9.68
C GLY A 95 0.86 -0.88 -10.48
N LEU A 96 0.96 -1.15 -11.79
CA LEU A 96 1.92 -0.50 -12.67
C LEU A 96 1.62 0.99 -12.85
N VAL A 97 0.35 1.34 -13.09
CA VAL A 97 -0.08 2.75 -13.20
C VAL A 97 0.21 3.50 -11.91
N TRP A 98 -0.11 2.88 -10.76
CA TRP A 98 0.17 3.44 -9.44
C TRP A 98 1.68 3.62 -9.20
N ALA A 99 2.50 2.66 -9.62
CA ALA A 99 3.95 2.77 -9.50
C ALA A 99 4.50 3.95 -10.31
N VAL A 100 4.09 4.09 -11.57
CA VAL A 100 4.50 5.21 -12.44
C VAL A 100 4.03 6.55 -11.89
N TRP A 101 2.81 6.62 -11.35
CA TRP A 101 2.29 7.84 -10.71
C TRP A 101 3.22 8.33 -9.57
N HIS A 102 3.83 7.41 -8.82
CA HIS A 102 4.78 7.75 -7.76
C HIS A 102 6.17 8.14 -8.24
N TRP A 103 6.56 7.86 -9.49
CA TRP A 103 7.93 8.13 -9.94
C TRP A 103 8.29 9.60 -9.82
N VAL A 104 7.36 10.52 -10.09
CA VAL A 104 7.60 11.97 -9.94
C VAL A 104 8.05 12.30 -8.53
N ALA A 105 7.31 11.86 -7.51
CA ALA A 105 7.64 12.09 -6.11
C ALA A 105 8.94 11.38 -5.69
N LEU A 106 9.18 10.17 -6.19
CA LEU A 106 10.40 9.40 -5.88
C LEU A 106 11.66 10.02 -6.48
N ILE A 107 11.55 10.54 -7.70
CA ILE A 107 12.63 11.27 -8.38
C ILE A 107 12.91 12.59 -7.64
N GLN A 108 11.86 13.33 -7.26
CA GLN A 108 12.00 14.54 -6.43
C GLN A 108 12.63 14.27 -5.07
N ALA A 109 12.38 13.09 -4.49
CA ALA A 109 13.04 12.63 -3.27
C ALA A 109 14.47 12.08 -3.50
N HIS A 110 15.04 12.30 -4.68
CA HIS A 110 16.40 11.89 -5.07
C HIS A 110 16.69 10.40 -4.84
N ARG A 111 15.69 9.54 -5.05
CA ARG A 111 15.88 8.09 -4.92
C ARG A 111 16.67 7.52 -6.11
N PRO A 112 17.62 6.58 -5.88
CA PRO A 112 18.35 5.93 -6.97
C PRO A 112 17.41 5.16 -7.90
N PRO A 113 17.70 5.08 -9.22
CA PRO A 113 16.85 4.34 -10.17
C PRO A 113 16.62 2.88 -9.78
N ALA A 114 17.66 2.19 -9.28
CA ALA A 114 17.55 0.81 -8.80
C ALA A 114 16.58 0.68 -7.61
N TRP A 115 16.57 1.66 -6.71
CA TRP A 115 15.63 1.69 -5.59
C TRP A 115 14.20 1.90 -6.08
N ILE A 116 13.98 2.80 -7.05
CA ILE A 116 12.67 3.06 -7.65
C ILE A 116 12.14 1.80 -8.35
N ALA A 117 13.00 1.06 -9.05
CA ALA A 117 12.64 -0.21 -9.68
C ALA A 117 12.15 -1.22 -8.64
N TRP A 118 12.91 -1.42 -7.55
CA TRP A 118 12.52 -2.36 -6.50
C TRP A 118 11.25 -1.94 -5.76
N TRP A 119 11.10 -0.64 -5.49
CA TRP A 119 9.89 -0.09 -4.92
C TRP A 119 8.67 -0.32 -5.83
N SER A 120 8.85 -0.17 -7.15
CA SER A 120 7.78 -0.41 -8.15
C SER A 120 7.35 -1.87 -8.17
N VAL A 121 8.29 -2.82 -8.10
CA VAL A 121 7.96 -4.26 -7.97
C VAL A 121 7.16 -4.52 -6.71
N GLY A 122 7.60 -3.96 -5.57
CA GLY A 122 6.87 -4.08 -4.31
C GLY A 122 5.47 -3.44 -4.37
N ALA A 123 5.31 -2.33 -5.07
CA ALA A 123 4.03 -1.67 -5.27
C ALA A 123 3.04 -2.54 -6.06
N VAL A 124 3.48 -3.13 -7.17
CA VAL A 124 2.65 -4.06 -7.95
C VAL A 124 2.30 -5.30 -7.12
N ALA A 125 3.28 -5.88 -6.41
CA ALA A 125 3.05 -7.05 -5.57
C ALA A 125 2.01 -6.77 -4.47
N ARG A 126 2.09 -5.61 -3.80
CA ARG A 126 1.06 -5.20 -2.82
C ARG A 126 -0.30 -5.05 -3.47
N ARG A 127 -0.39 -4.51 -4.68
CA ARG A 127 -1.67 -4.37 -5.39
C ARG A 127 -2.31 -5.74 -5.67
N VAL A 128 -1.52 -6.73 -6.07
CA VAL A 128 -1.99 -8.11 -6.27
C VAL A 128 -2.55 -8.74 -4.98
N LEU A 129 -2.06 -8.35 -3.80
CA LEU A 129 -2.57 -8.89 -2.53
C LEU A 129 -3.89 -8.27 -2.06
N ILE A 130 -4.23 -7.07 -2.53
CA ILE A 130 -5.38 -6.29 -2.03
C ILE A 130 -6.55 -6.19 -3.02
N VAL A 131 -6.45 -6.85 -4.18
CA VAL A 131 -7.48 -6.95 -5.23
C VAL A 131 -8.17 -8.30 -5.14
#